data_AF-X1V9H4-F1
#
_entry.id   AF-X1V9H4-F1
#
_cell.length_a   1.000
_cell.length_b   1.000
_cell.length_c   1.000
_cell.angle_alpha   90.00
_cell.angle_beta   90.00
_cell.angle_gamma   90.00
#
_symmetry.space_group_name_H-M   'P 1'
#
loop_
_entity.id
_entity.type
_entity.pdbx_description
1 polymer ?
#
loop_
_entity_poly.entity_id
_entity_poly.type
_entity_poly.pdbx_seq_one_letter_code
_entity_poly.pdbx_strand_id
1 'polypeptide(L)'
;PEHHESHAASAFFPSPFQDAAFLTVDGVGEWATASYGVGHDNKIDILAEIHFPHSLGLLYSAFTYYTGFKVNSGEYKIMGLAPYGQPKYKELILSELMNLKEDGSFKLNMKYFNYCAGLTMTNKRFEKLFGGPPRKPESRLTQRIMDLARSVQEVTEEVIMRMARHIHKETGQKNLCLAGGVALNCVANGRILRESPFENIWIQPAAGDAGGALGAALIVWYQYLENTRIVDGRKDFQQGSYLGPKFENGYIKDYLEKNQIPYILLRDEDIPERIA
;
A
#
# COMPACT_ATOMS: atom_id res chain seq x y z
N PRO A 1 -1.82 -5.13 20.00
CA PRO A 1 -2.01 -5.84 18.73
C PRO A 1 -0.69 -5.83 17.96
N GLU A 2 -0.46 -6.84 17.13
CA GLU A 2 0.71 -6.86 16.24
C GLU A 2 0.50 -5.85 15.09
N HIS A 3 1.57 -5.42 14.42
CA HIS A 3 1.53 -4.39 13.37
C HIS A 3 0.61 -4.80 12.21
N HIS A 4 0.74 -6.03 11.73
CA HIS A 4 -0.08 -6.56 10.63
C HIS A 4 -1.54 -6.79 11.03
N GLU A 5 -1.78 -7.17 12.29
CA GLU A 5 -3.14 -7.24 12.85
C GLU A 5 -3.78 -5.85 12.86
N SER A 6 -3.01 -4.82 13.24
CA SER A 6 -3.46 -3.43 13.21
C SER A 6 -3.77 -2.96 11.78
N HIS A 7 -2.96 -3.32 10.78
CA HIS A 7 -3.29 -3.05 9.38
C HIS A 7 -4.61 -3.72 8.95
N ALA A 8 -4.75 -5.02 9.24
CA ALA A 8 -5.94 -5.79 8.89
C ALA A 8 -7.20 -5.18 9.52
N ALA A 9 -7.14 -4.87 10.82
CA ALA A 9 -8.23 -4.23 11.55
C ALA A 9 -8.58 -2.83 11.01
N SER A 10 -7.56 -2.04 10.67
CA SER A 10 -7.75 -0.71 10.09
C SER A 10 -8.49 -0.77 8.75
N ALA A 11 -8.42 -1.92 8.05
CA ALA A 11 -9.13 -2.10 6.80
C ALA A 11 -10.49 -2.79 6.93
N PHE A 12 -10.54 -3.92 7.63
CA PHE A 12 -11.77 -4.68 7.75
C PHE A 12 -12.85 -3.92 8.53
N PHE A 13 -12.53 -3.40 9.71
CA PHE A 13 -13.56 -2.83 10.58
C PHE A 13 -14.24 -1.58 10.02
N PRO A 14 -13.53 -0.63 9.35
CA PRO A 14 -14.17 0.49 8.69
C PRO A 14 -14.84 0.14 7.36
N SER A 15 -14.57 -1.03 6.79
CA SER A 15 -15.18 -1.45 5.52
C SER A 15 -16.70 -1.64 5.67
N PRO A 16 -17.46 -1.56 4.56
CA PRO A 16 -18.91 -1.82 4.57
C PRO A 16 -19.26 -3.31 4.67
N PHE A 17 -18.28 -4.22 4.76
CA PHE A 17 -18.52 -5.66 4.61
C PHE A 17 -18.68 -6.36 5.96
N GLN A 18 -19.75 -7.15 6.12
CA GLN A 18 -19.91 -8.06 7.27
C GLN A 18 -18.82 -9.14 7.26
N ASP A 19 -18.56 -9.67 6.07
CA ASP A 19 -17.60 -10.73 5.76
C ASP A 19 -16.66 -10.28 4.65
N ALA A 20 -15.36 -10.41 4.89
CA ALA A 20 -14.35 -10.16 3.87
C ALA A 20 -13.07 -10.94 4.14
N ALA A 21 -12.34 -11.28 3.10
CA ALA A 21 -10.92 -11.55 3.26
C ALA A 21 -10.18 -10.23 3.46
N PHE A 22 -9.00 -10.28 4.06
CA PHE A 22 -8.06 -9.16 4.04
C PHE A 22 -6.69 -9.60 3.53
N LEU A 23 -5.97 -8.65 2.93
CA LEU A 23 -4.57 -8.79 2.55
C LEU A 23 -3.83 -7.53 3.01
N THR A 24 -2.84 -7.74 3.88
CA THR A 24 -1.89 -6.71 4.29
C THR A 24 -0.55 -6.97 3.61
N VAL A 25 0.04 -5.96 2.97
CA VAL A 25 1.37 -6.08 2.34
C VAL A 25 2.17 -4.81 2.62
N ASP A 26 3.31 -4.95 3.28
CA ASP A 26 4.08 -3.83 3.80
C ASP A 26 5.60 -4.04 3.65
N GLY A 27 6.37 -3.02 4.03
CA GLY A 27 7.82 -3.09 4.13
C GLY A 27 8.25 -4.12 5.18
N VAL A 28 8.07 -3.80 6.46
CA VAL A 28 8.32 -4.67 7.62
C VAL A 28 7.42 -4.20 8.76
N GLY A 29 6.68 -5.11 9.40
CA GLY A 29 6.08 -4.89 10.72
C GLY A 29 7.07 -5.23 11.84
N GLU A 30 6.66 -6.07 12.80
CA GLU A 30 7.62 -6.68 13.74
C GLU A 30 8.44 -7.79 13.07
N TRP A 31 7.75 -8.67 12.34
CA TRP A 31 8.34 -9.78 11.57
C TRP A 31 7.60 -10.05 10.28
N ALA A 32 6.27 -9.94 10.29
CA ALA A 32 5.46 -10.05 9.09
C ALA A 32 5.75 -8.91 8.09
N THR A 33 5.59 -9.24 6.82
CA THR A 33 5.78 -8.35 5.67
C THR A 33 4.60 -8.47 4.71
N ALA A 34 3.88 -9.60 4.77
CA ALA A 34 2.54 -9.73 4.24
C ALA A 34 1.75 -10.67 5.16
N SER A 35 0.46 -10.43 5.32
CA SER A 35 -0.44 -11.39 5.97
C SER A 35 -1.81 -11.37 5.29
N TYR A 36 -2.50 -12.49 5.33
CA TYR A 36 -3.90 -12.56 4.91
C TYR A 36 -4.74 -13.33 5.90
N GLY A 37 -6.03 -13.08 5.84
CA GLY A 37 -6.98 -13.75 6.70
C GLY A 37 -8.41 -13.38 6.37
N VAL A 38 -9.29 -13.60 7.34
CA VAL A 38 -10.72 -13.31 7.22
C VAL A 38 -11.16 -12.38 8.34
N GLY A 39 -12.07 -11.48 8.02
CA GLY A 39 -12.85 -10.74 9.00
C GLY A 39 -14.30 -11.20 8.93
N HIS A 40 -14.88 -11.46 10.11
CA HIS A 40 -16.28 -11.80 10.29
C HIS A 40 -16.82 -11.03 11.49
N ASP A 41 -17.92 -10.31 11.30
CA ASP A 41 -18.53 -9.48 12.33
C ASP A 41 -17.56 -8.49 12.96
N ASN A 42 -17.24 -8.70 14.24
CA ASN A 42 -16.35 -7.89 15.07
C ASN A 42 -14.99 -8.57 15.32
N LYS A 43 -14.62 -9.57 14.51
CA LYS A 43 -13.37 -10.33 14.64
C LYS A 43 -12.58 -10.38 13.34
N ILE A 44 -11.27 -10.50 13.49
CA ILE A 44 -10.33 -10.80 12.42
C ILE A 44 -9.48 -12.01 12.84
N ASP A 45 -9.20 -12.88 11.87
CA ASP A 45 -8.38 -14.09 12.05
C ASP A 45 -7.33 -14.15 10.95
N ILE A 46 -6.04 -14.07 11.32
CA ILE A 46 -4.91 -14.21 10.38
C ILE A 46 -4.70 -15.70 10.08
N LEU A 47 -4.65 -16.04 8.79
CA LEU A 47 -4.49 -17.42 8.34
C LEU A 47 -3.05 -17.76 7.95
N ALA A 48 -2.33 -16.83 7.35
CA ALA A 48 -0.94 -17.03 6.98
C ALA A 48 -0.18 -15.71 6.80
N GLU A 49 1.14 -15.81 6.84
CA GLU A 49 2.06 -14.68 6.77
C GLU A 49 3.31 -14.99 5.93
N ILE A 50 3.92 -13.93 5.41
CA ILE A 50 5.28 -13.94 4.89
C ILE A 50 6.13 -13.08 5.83
N HIS A 51 7.27 -13.62 6.26
CA HIS A 51 8.14 -12.97 7.22
C HIS A 51 9.39 -12.34 6.59
N PHE A 52 9.91 -11.34 7.28
CA PHE A 52 11.22 -10.77 7.03
C PHE A 52 12.28 -11.89 6.98
N PRO A 53 13.25 -11.84 6.03
CA PRO A 53 13.61 -10.70 5.18
C PRO A 53 12.89 -10.65 3.82
N HIS A 54 11.85 -11.46 3.60
CA HIS A 54 11.19 -11.60 2.33
C HIS A 54 10.00 -10.65 2.22
N SER A 55 10.23 -9.43 1.76
CA SER A 55 9.19 -8.39 1.65
C SER A 55 9.02 -7.89 0.23
N LEU A 56 7.77 -7.83 -0.24
CA LEU A 56 7.44 -7.20 -1.52
C LEU A 56 7.65 -5.69 -1.45
N GLY A 57 7.36 -5.08 -0.30
CA GLY A 57 7.66 -3.68 -0.04
C GLY A 57 9.15 -3.38 -0.14
N LEU A 58 10.01 -4.21 0.49
CA LEU A 58 11.46 -4.02 0.43
C LEU A 58 12.05 -4.30 -0.95
N LEU A 59 11.46 -5.21 -1.74
CA LEU A 59 11.81 -5.35 -3.16
C LEU A 59 11.55 -4.04 -3.89
N TYR A 60 10.35 -3.47 -3.75
CA TYR A 60 9.97 -2.22 -4.40
C TYR A 60 10.85 -1.04 -3.94
N SER A 61 11.15 -0.96 -2.63
CA SER A 61 12.06 0.04 -2.08
C SER A 61 13.51 -0.16 -2.55
N ALA A 62 13.95 -1.39 -2.82
CA ALA A 62 15.27 -1.63 -3.41
C ALA A 62 15.38 -1.06 -4.83
N PHE A 63 14.34 -1.20 -5.64
CA PHE A 63 14.28 -0.52 -6.94
C PHE A 63 14.13 1.00 -6.79
N THR A 64 13.37 1.48 -5.81
CA THR A 64 13.23 2.92 -5.48
C THR A 64 14.59 3.53 -5.19
N TYR A 65 15.37 2.90 -4.32
CA TYR A 65 16.76 3.26 -4.04
C TYR A 65 17.63 3.20 -5.30
N TYR A 66 17.56 2.09 -6.04
CA TYR A 66 18.45 1.84 -7.18
C TYR A 66 18.21 2.81 -8.35
N THR A 67 16.97 3.27 -8.51
CA THR A 67 16.57 4.30 -9.47
C THR A 67 16.83 5.72 -8.96
N GLY A 68 17.46 5.88 -7.79
CA GLY A 68 17.90 7.16 -7.26
C GLY A 68 16.78 8.00 -6.65
N PHE A 69 15.68 7.37 -6.23
CA PHE A 69 14.63 8.02 -5.43
C PHE A 69 14.83 7.72 -3.95
N LYS A 70 14.21 8.55 -3.10
CA LYS A 70 14.27 8.40 -1.64
C LYS A 70 13.33 7.28 -1.19
N VAL A 71 13.86 6.30 -0.46
CA VAL A 71 13.08 5.21 0.17
C VAL A 71 12.11 5.80 1.21
N ASN A 72 10.94 5.19 1.36
CA ASN A 72 9.81 5.62 2.21
C ASN A 72 9.16 6.94 1.77
N SER A 73 9.41 7.39 0.54
CA SER A 73 8.90 8.66 0.00
C SER A 73 8.92 8.73 -1.53
N GLY A 74 9.44 7.72 -2.21
CA GLY A 74 9.75 7.75 -3.64
C GLY A 74 9.14 6.58 -4.40
N GLU A 75 8.54 5.63 -3.68
CA GLU A 75 7.89 4.45 -4.23
C GLU A 75 6.80 4.85 -5.22
N TYR A 76 5.95 5.82 -4.89
CA TYR A 76 4.93 6.34 -5.82
C TYR A 76 5.53 7.01 -7.07
N LYS A 77 6.78 7.51 -7.01
CA LYS A 77 7.46 8.06 -8.19
C LYS A 77 7.87 6.97 -9.16
N ILE A 78 8.30 5.80 -8.68
CA ILE A 78 8.50 4.63 -9.54
C ILE A 78 7.18 4.21 -10.18
N MET A 79 6.10 4.16 -9.41
CA MET A 79 4.78 3.79 -9.94
C MET A 79 4.36 4.74 -11.07
N GLY A 80 4.52 6.06 -10.87
CA GLY A 80 4.25 7.06 -11.91
C GLY A 80 5.23 7.03 -13.09
N LEU A 81 6.44 6.51 -12.89
CA LEU A 81 7.45 6.38 -13.93
C LEU A 81 7.25 5.12 -14.79
N ALA A 82 6.64 4.08 -14.24
CA ALA A 82 6.45 2.79 -14.89
C ALA A 82 5.80 2.85 -16.29
N PRO A 83 4.78 3.70 -16.57
CA PRO A 83 4.17 3.80 -17.90
C PRO A 83 5.12 4.27 -19.02
N TYR A 84 6.26 4.90 -18.68
CA TYR A 84 7.24 5.37 -19.65
C TYR A 84 8.31 4.32 -20.01
N GLY A 85 8.25 3.16 -19.36
CA GLY A 85 9.20 2.06 -19.55
C GLY A 85 8.64 0.89 -20.34
N GLN A 86 9.53 -0.05 -20.66
CA GLN A 86 9.20 -1.39 -21.16
C GLN A 86 9.59 -2.45 -20.11
N PRO A 87 8.84 -3.56 -19.97
CA PRO A 87 9.07 -4.58 -18.93
C PRO A 87 10.28 -5.50 -19.22
N LYS A 88 11.39 -4.93 -19.70
CA LYS A 88 12.58 -5.67 -20.16
C LYS A 88 13.25 -6.53 -19.09
N TYR A 89 13.09 -6.16 -17.83
CA TYR A 89 13.75 -6.82 -16.70
C TYR A 89 12.80 -7.71 -15.89
N LYS A 90 11.52 -7.82 -16.28
CA LYS A 90 10.51 -8.60 -15.55
C LYS A 90 10.97 -10.04 -15.33
N GLU A 91 11.30 -10.75 -16.42
CA GLU A 91 11.74 -12.14 -16.36
C GLU A 91 13.05 -12.29 -15.57
N LEU A 92 13.96 -11.32 -15.69
CA LEU A 92 15.20 -11.31 -14.91
C LEU A 92 14.93 -11.19 -13.41
N ILE A 93 13.99 -10.32 -13.00
CA ILE A 93 13.59 -10.17 -11.60
C ILE A 93 12.95 -11.48 -11.09
N LEU A 94 12.04 -12.07 -11.85
CA LEU A 94 11.33 -13.31 -11.47
C LEU A 94 12.23 -14.54 -11.44
N SER A 95 13.32 -14.56 -12.21
CA SER A 95 14.26 -15.70 -12.23
C SER A 95 15.41 -15.56 -11.24
N GLU A 96 15.92 -14.33 -11.02
CA GLU A 96 17.12 -14.12 -10.20
C GLU A 96 16.83 -13.58 -8.79
N LEU A 97 15.90 -12.63 -8.67
CA LEU A 97 15.66 -11.91 -7.41
C LEU A 97 14.62 -12.56 -6.51
N MET A 98 13.70 -13.35 -7.06
CA MET A 98 12.58 -13.91 -6.33
C MET A 98 12.28 -15.35 -6.78
N ASN A 99 11.89 -16.20 -5.84
CA ASN A 99 11.25 -17.48 -6.14
C ASN A 99 9.74 -17.33 -5.85
N LEU A 100 8.98 -16.88 -6.86
CA LEU A 100 7.53 -16.66 -6.75
C LEU A 100 6.77 -17.96 -7.02
N LYS A 101 5.86 -18.31 -6.11
CA LYS A 101 4.99 -19.49 -6.22
C LYS A 101 3.65 -19.15 -6.86
N GLU A 102 2.86 -20.18 -7.16
CA GLU A 102 1.53 -20.02 -7.77
C GLU A 102 0.53 -19.36 -6.82
N ASP A 103 0.65 -19.64 -5.53
CA ASP A 103 -0.16 -19.06 -4.45
C ASP A 103 0.22 -17.60 -4.10
N GLY A 104 1.24 -17.05 -4.77
CA GLY A 104 1.76 -15.72 -4.50
C GLY A 104 2.73 -15.64 -3.33
N SER A 105 2.98 -16.75 -2.62
CA SER A 105 4.08 -16.82 -1.66
C SER A 105 5.43 -16.71 -2.38
N PHE A 106 6.42 -16.14 -1.71
CA PHE A 106 7.73 -15.96 -2.33
C PHE A 106 8.87 -15.95 -1.31
N LYS A 107 10.07 -16.22 -1.82
CA LYS A 107 11.32 -15.91 -1.12
C LYS A 107 12.20 -15.03 -2.00
N LEU A 108 12.75 -13.98 -1.42
CA LEU A 108 13.75 -13.14 -2.10
C LEU A 108 15.14 -13.76 -2.05
N ASN A 109 15.89 -13.59 -3.12
CA ASN A 109 17.27 -14.00 -3.20
C ASN A 109 18.18 -12.97 -2.52
N MET A 110 18.40 -13.19 -1.22
CA MET A 110 19.08 -12.24 -0.34
C MET A 110 20.51 -11.88 -0.76
N LYS A 111 21.15 -12.66 -1.65
CA LYS A 111 22.48 -12.34 -2.18
C LYS A 111 22.56 -10.98 -2.89
N TYR A 112 21.44 -10.45 -3.38
CA TYR A 112 21.37 -9.18 -4.13
C TYR A 112 21.02 -7.96 -3.27
N PHE A 113 20.56 -8.19 -2.04
CA PHE A 113 20.08 -7.13 -1.16
C PHE A 113 21.10 -6.87 -0.05
N ASN A 114 21.04 -5.67 0.53
CA ASN A 114 21.94 -5.26 1.61
C ASN A 114 21.20 -4.70 2.83
N TYR A 115 19.87 -4.57 2.77
CA TYR A 115 19.07 -3.96 3.85
C TYR A 115 19.05 -4.75 5.17
N CYS A 116 19.47 -6.03 5.17
CA CYS A 116 19.56 -6.81 6.41
C CYS A 116 20.81 -6.51 7.25
N ALA A 117 21.90 -6.00 6.62
CA ALA A 117 23.20 -5.93 7.26
C ALA A 117 24.01 -4.67 6.91
N GLY A 118 23.54 -3.86 5.97
CA GLY A 118 24.24 -2.68 5.47
C GLY A 118 23.37 -1.43 5.49
N LEU A 119 23.99 -0.32 5.10
CA LEU A 119 23.37 1.01 5.07
C LEU A 119 22.67 1.32 3.73
N THR A 120 22.52 0.33 2.85
CA THR A 120 21.97 0.47 1.49
C THR A 120 20.95 -0.63 1.22
N MET A 121 20.04 -0.40 0.26
CA MET A 121 19.05 -1.42 -0.11
C MET A 121 19.65 -2.55 -0.96
N THR A 122 20.56 -2.21 -1.88
CA THR A 122 21.16 -3.12 -2.87
C THR A 122 22.67 -3.21 -2.71
N ASN A 123 23.31 -4.14 -3.42
CA ASN A 123 24.77 -4.34 -3.42
C ASN A 123 25.35 -4.49 -4.83
N LYS A 124 26.67 -4.70 -4.94
CA LYS A 124 27.40 -4.86 -6.22
C LYS A 124 26.89 -5.99 -7.12
N ARG A 125 26.27 -7.03 -6.55
CA ARG A 125 25.66 -8.10 -7.37
C ARG A 125 24.41 -7.59 -8.08
N PHE A 126 23.61 -6.75 -7.41
CA PHE A 126 22.46 -6.06 -8.02
C PHE A 126 22.92 -5.13 -9.15
N GLU A 127 24.00 -4.38 -8.93
CA GLU A 127 24.61 -3.53 -9.95
C GLU A 127 25.03 -4.32 -11.19
N LYS A 128 25.72 -5.45 -10.98
CA LYS A 128 26.11 -6.35 -12.07
C LYS A 128 24.89 -6.92 -12.81
N LEU A 129 23.85 -7.31 -12.08
CA LEU A 129 22.64 -7.89 -12.64
C LEU A 129 21.90 -6.92 -13.58
N PHE A 130 21.83 -5.64 -13.21
CA PHE A 130 21.13 -4.62 -14.00
C PHE A 130 22.05 -3.72 -14.82
N GLY A 131 23.34 -4.06 -14.94
CA GLY A 131 24.28 -3.43 -15.86
C GLY A 131 24.75 -2.02 -15.48
N GLY A 132 25.02 -1.74 -14.21
CA GLY A 132 25.66 -0.49 -13.77
C GLY A 132 25.37 -0.11 -12.33
N PRO A 133 25.88 1.02 -11.83
CA PRO A 133 25.60 1.48 -10.47
C PRO A 133 24.16 2.00 -10.31
N PRO A 134 23.69 2.23 -9.07
CA PRO A 134 22.47 2.98 -8.81
C PRO A 134 22.50 4.36 -9.48
N ARG A 135 21.34 4.87 -9.87
CA ARG A 135 21.22 6.22 -10.41
C ARG A 135 21.55 7.25 -9.32
N LYS A 136 22.35 8.27 -9.66
CA LYS A 136 22.55 9.42 -8.78
C LYS A 136 21.22 10.17 -8.59
N PRO A 137 20.80 10.50 -7.35
CA PRO A 137 19.61 11.32 -7.11
C PRO A 137 19.62 12.63 -7.91
N GLU A 138 18.44 13.12 -8.28
CA GLU A 138 18.25 14.38 -9.05
C GLU A 138 19.01 14.48 -10.39
N SER A 139 19.59 13.38 -10.90
CA SER A 139 20.17 13.36 -12.25
C SER A 139 19.08 13.23 -13.33
N ARG A 140 19.45 13.17 -14.62
CA ARG A 140 18.49 12.94 -15.70
C ARG A 140 17.94 11.50 -15.64
N LEU A 141 16.63 11.35 -15.85
CA LEU A 141 16.01 10.02 -16.02
C LEU A 141 16.36 9.46 -17.41
N THR A 142 16.70 8.17 -17.45
CA THR A 142 17.06 7.47 -18.70
C THR A 142 16.07 6.34 -18.97
N GLN A 143 16.03 5.85 -20.22
CA GLN A 143 15.14 4.73 -20.59
C GLN A 143 15.38 3.49 -19.72
N ARG A 144 16.63 3.20 -19.36
CA ARG A 144 16.97 2.09 -18.44
C ARG A 144 16.23 2.21 -17.11
N ILE A 145 16.13 3.41 -16.55
CA ILE A 145 15.46 3.66 -15.26
C ILE A 145 13.95 3.46 -15.40
N MET A 146 13.37 3.94 -16.51
CA MET A 146 11.96 3.74 -16.82
C MET A 146 11.64 2.26 -17.04
N ASP A 147 12.48 1.53 -17.75
CA ASP A 147 12.35 0.08 -17.98
C ASP A 147 12.45 -0.73 -16.68
N LEU A 148 13.36 -0.35 -15.76
CA LEU A 148 13.44 -0.93 -14.42
C LEU A 148 12.17 -0.67 -13.60
N ALA A 149 11.67 0.58 -13.63
CA ALA A 149 10.42 0.95 -12.96
C ALA A 149 9.23 0.15 -13.51
N ARG A 150 9.10 0.03 -14.84
CA ARG A 150 8.05 -0.78 -15.48
C ARG A 150 8.13 -2.24 -15.07
N SER A 151 9.34 -2.79 -15.03
CA SER A 151 9.57 -4.21 -14.75
C SER A 151 9.24 -4.57 -13.29
N VAL A 152 9.70 -3.79 -12.31
CA VAL A 152 9.36 -4.06 -10.89
C VAL A 152 7.87 -3.84 -10.62
N GLN A 153 7.25 -2.88 -11.29
CA GLN A 153 5.82 -2.62 -11.20
C GLN A 153 5.01 -3.84 -11.69
N GLU A 154 5.32 -4.39 -12.87
CA GLU A 154 4.65 -5.61 -13.36
C GLU A 154 4.90 -6.84 -12.47
N VAL A 155 6.10 -6.99 -11.91
CA VAL A 155 6.38 -8.08 -10.95
C VAL A 155 5.53 -7.92 -9.69
N THR A 156 5.41 -6.70 -9.18
CA THR A 156 4.61 -6.40 -7.98
C THR A 156 3.14 -6.72 -8.21
N GLU A 157 2.61 -6.32 -9.36
CA GLU A 157 1.23 -6.66 -9.74
C GLU A 157 1.02 -8.17 -9.89
N GLU A 158 1.98 -8.89 -10.49
CA GLU A 158 1.89 -10.35 -10.63
C GLU A 158 1.84 -11.05 -9.27
N VAL A 159 2.71 -10.66 -8.33
CA VAL A 159 2.73 -11.20 -6.96
C VAL A 159 1.39 -10.95 -6.26
N ILE A 160 0.91 -9.71 -6.28
CA ILE A 160 -0.35 -9.32 -5.63
C ILE A 160 -1.55 -10.05 -6.26
N MET A 161 -1.57 -10.21 -7.59
CA MET A 161 -2.64 -10.93 -8.27
C MET A 161 -2.67 -12.41 -7.91
N ARG A 162 -1.51 -13.07 -7.74
CA ARG A 162 -1.45 -14.45 -7.26
C ARG A 162 -1.93 -14.58 -5.81
N MET A 163 -1.50 -13.67 -4.94
CA MET A 163 -1.98 -13.60 -3.57
C MET A 163 -3.51 -13.43 -3.53
N ALA A 164 -4.07 -12.48 -4.28
CA ALA A 164 -5.51 -12.25 -4.30
C ALA A 164 -6.29 -13.49 -4.76
N ARG A 165 -5.84 -14.17 -5.84
CA ARG A 165 -6.48 -15.40 -6.32
C ARG A 165 -6.39 -16.53 -5.30
N HIS A 166 -5.23 -16.70 -4.66
CA HIS A 166 -5.03 -17.69 -3.61
C HIS A 166 -5.95 -17.44 -2.42
N ILE A 167 -5.99 -16.20 -1.92
CA ILE A 167 -6.83 -15.80 -0.79
C ILE A 167 -8.31 -16.05 -1.09
N HIS A 168 -8.79 -15.68 -2.28
CA HIS A 168 -10.16 -15.97 -2.67
C HIS A 168 -10.45 -17.47 -2.67
N LYS A 169 -9.53 -18.29 -3.20
CA LYS A 169 -9.68 -19.75 -3.23
C LYS A 169 -9.72 -20.35 -1.83
N GLU A 170 -8.85 -19.89 -0.93
CA GLU A 170 -8.74 -20.42 0.44
C GLU A 170 -9.91 -19.96 1.34
N THR A 171 -10.37 -18.73 1.19
CA THR A 171 -11.36 -18.12 2.09
C THR A 171 -12.80 -18.21 1.57
N GLY A 172 -13.00 -18.32 0.25
CA GLY A 172 -14.31 -18.26 -0.39
C GLY A 172 -15.01 -16.90 -0.27
N GLN A 173 -14.31 -15.87 0.21
CA GLN A 173 -14.88 -14.56 0.47
C GLN A 173 -15.11 -13.76 -0.81
N LYS A 174 -16.23 -13.06 -0.89
CA LYS A 174 -16.59 -12.21 -2.04
C LYS A 174 -15.89 -10.85 -2.04
N ASN A 175 -15.48 -10.38 -0.86
CA ASN A 175 -14.93 -9.04 -0.67
C ASN A 175 -13.47 -9.14 -0.18
N LEU A 176 -12.63 -8.20 -0.61
CA LEU A 176 -11.24 -8.09 -0.17
C LEU A 176 -10.93 -6.71 0.44
N CYS A 177 -10.45 -6.70 1.68
CA CYS A 177 -9.92 -5.52 2.34
C CYS A 177 -8.39 -5.43 2.19
N LEU A 178 -7.86 -4.26 1.87
CA LEU A 178 -6.44 -4.05 1.57
C LEU A 178 -5.81 -3.00 2.49
N ALA A 179 -4.65 -3.33 3.07
CA ALA A 179 -3.81 -2.44 3.88
C ALA A 179 -2.31 -2.77 3.76
N GLY A 180 -1.47 -2.01 4.47
CA GLY A 180 -0.01 -2.03 4.36
C GLY A 180 0.48 -1.09 3.27
N GLY A 181 1.74 -0.63 3.36
CA GLY A 181 2.27 0.40 2.45
C GLY A 181 2.19 0.03 0.97
N VAL A 182 2.26 -1.26 0.62
CA VAL A 182 2.17 -1.74 -0.76
C VAL A 182 0.73 -1.67 -1.30
N ALA A 183 -0.29 -1.70 -0.42
CA ALA A 183 -1.69 -1.52 -0.82
C ALA A 183 -2.00 -0.11 -1.35
N LEU A 184 -1.07 0.85 -1.26
CA LEU A 184 -1.17 2.15 -1.94
C LEU A 184 -0.80 2.08 -3.44
N ASN A 185 -0.42 0.90 -3.94
CA ASN A 185 -0.18 0.69 -5.37
C ASN A 185 -1.51 0.64 -6.14
N CYS A 186 -1.99 1.80 -6.58
CA CYS A 186 -3.29 1.93 -7.26
C CYS A 186 -3.37 1.15 -8.58
N VAL A 187 -2.23 0.89 -9.24
CA VAL A 187 -2.18 0.08 -10.46
C VAL A 187 -2.51 -1.38 -10.14
N ALA A 188 -1.88 -1.95 -9.10
CA ALA A 188 -2.20 -3.30 -8.63
C ALA A 188 -3.66 -3.40 -8.13
N ASN A 189 -4.13 -2.42 -7.35
CA ASN A 189 -5.52 -2.38 -6.88
C ASN A 189 -6.52 -2.37 -8.04
N GLY A 190 -6.26 -1.59 -9.08
CA GLY A 190 -7.10 -1.56 -10.27
C GLY A 190 -7.13 -2.90 -11.01
N ARG A 191 -6.04 -3.67 -10.99
CA ARG A 191 -6.01 -5.03 -11.54
C ARG A 191 -6.79 -6.01 -10.67
N ILE A 192 -6.66 -5.95 -9.34
CA ILE A 192 -7.48 -6.79 -8.45
C ILE A 192 -8.96 -6.57 -8.75
N LEU A 193 -9.41 -5.31 -8.80
CA LEU A 193 -10.81 -4.97 -9.07
C LEU A 193 -11.33 -5.51 -10.41
N ARG A 194 -10.48 -5.56 -11.46
CA ARG A 194 -10.91 -5.96 -12.81
C ARG A 194 -10.69 -7.43 -13.14
N GLU A 195 -9.66 -8.05 -12.56
CA GLU A 195 -9.09 -9.33 -13.02
C GLU A 195 -9.13 -10.41 -11.93
N SER A 196 -9.40 -10.06 -10.67
CA SER A 196 -9.52 -11.04 -9.58
C SER A 196 -10.96 -11.56 -9.46
N PRO A 197 -11.17 -12.69 -8.77
CA PRO A 197 -12.51 -13.22 -8.53
C PRO A 197 -13.31 -12.47 -7.45
N PHE A 198 -12.73 -11.48 -6.76
CA PHE A 198 -13.46 -10.69 -5.76
C PHE A 198 -14.50 -9.77 -6.42
N GLU A 199 -15.70 -9.71 -5.84
CA GLU A 199 -16.80 -8.85 -6.30
C GLU A 199 -16.55 -7.40 -5.91
N ASN A 200 -15.99 -7.17 -4.72
CA ASN A 200 -15.69 -5.84 -4.21
C ASN A 200 -14.32 -5.80 -3.52
N ILE A 201 -13.69 -4.63 -3.56
CA ILE A 201 -12.51 -4.34 -2.76
C ILE A 201 -12.73 -3.09 -1.92
N TRP A 202 -12.10 -3.04 -0.76
CA TRP A 202 -12.01 -1.84 0.06
C TRP A 202 -10.55 -1.63 0.46
N ILE A 203 -10.03 -0.43 0.27
CA ILE A 203 -8.61 -0.11 0.51
C ILE A 203 -8.57 0.98 1.57
N GLN A 204 -7.78 0.76 2.62
CA GLN A 204 -7.58 1.75 3.68
C GLN A 204 -6.95 3.02 3.11
N PRO A 205 -7.60 4.21 3.16
CA PRO A 205 -6.98 5.45 2.67
C PRO A 205 -5.63 5.76 3.33
N ALA A 206 -5.49 5.45 4.62
CA ALA A 206 -4.22 5.53 5.35
C ALA A 206 -3.53 4.15 5.43
N ALA A 207 -3.38 3.44 4.29
CA ALA A 207 -3.00 2.01 4.30
C ALA A 207 -1.63 1.70 4.93
N GLY A 208 -0.67 2.64 4.85
CA GLY A 208 0.61 2.53 5.55
C GLY A 208 0.49 2.76 7.06
N ASP A 209 1.62 2.96 7.74
CA ASP A 209 1.69 2.98 9.23
C ASP A 209 0.75 3.98 9.91
N ALA A 210 0.37 5.07 9.21
CA ALA A 210 -0.57 6.05 9.73
C ALA A 210 -1.94 5.44 10.10
N GLY A 211 -2.37 4.38 9.41
CA GLY A 211 -3.61 3.65 9.71
C GLY A 211 -3.50 2.71 10.92
N GLY A 212 -2.29 2.39 11.37
CA GLY A 212 -2.06 1.44 12.46
C GLY A 212 -2.70 1.88 13.78
N ALA A 213 -2.66 3.18 14.10
CA ALA A 213 -3.30 3.73 15.30
C ALA A 213 -4.82 3.51 15.30
N LEU A 214 -5.48 3.70 14.15
CA LEU A 214 -6.91 3.41 13.99
C LEU A 214 -7.18 1.91 14.17
N GLY A 215 -6.40 1.06 13.50
CA GLY A 215 -6.52 -0.38 13.62
C GLY A 215 -6.40 -0.88 15.06
N ALA A 216 -5.39 -0.39 15.79
CA ALA A 216 -5.19 -0.76 17.18
C ALA A 216 -6.37 -0.36 18.08
N ALA A 217 -6.93 0.83 17.88
CA ALA A 217 -8.12 1.28 18.61
C ALA A 217 -9.35 0.40 18.28
N LEU A 218 -9.53 0.04 17.00
CA LEU A 218 -10.66 -0.79 16.56
C LEU A 218 -10.57 -2.23 17.07
N ILE A 219 -9.36 -2.81 17.18
CA ILE A 219 -9.15 -4.12 17.81
C ILE A 219 -9.61 -4.09 19.27
N VAL A 220 -9.19 -3.07 20.03
CA VAL A 220 -9.62 -2.92 21.42
C VAL A 220 -11.15 -2.78 21.49
N TRP A 221 -11.73 -1.95 20.63
CA TRP A 221 -13.17 -1.70 20.62
C TRP A 221 -14.00 -2.94 20.28
N TYR A 222 -13.62 -3.68 19.24
CA TYR A 222 -14.44 -4.77 18.70
C TYR A 222 -14.10 -6.14 19.26
N GLN A 223 -12.81 -6.46 19.41
CA GLN A 223 -12.38 -7.79 19.85
C GLN A 223 -12.18 -7.87 21.36
N TYR A 224 -11.58 -6.86 21.99
CA TYR A 224 -11.31 -6.89 23.43
C TYR A 224 -12.53 -6.50 24.26
N LEU A 225 -13.25 -5.45 23.86
CA LEU A 225 -14.47 -4.99 24.54
C LEU A 225 -15.75 -5.66 24.00
N GLU A 226 -15.64 -6.52 22.99
CA GLU A 226 -16.74 -7.30 22.40
C GLU A 226 -17.92 -6.46 21.90
N ASN A 227 -17.70 -5.19 21.55
CA ASN A 227 -18.76 -4.36 20.99
C ASN A 227 -19.26 -4.93 19.66
N THR A 228 -20.56 -4.76 19.40
CA THR A 228 -21.16 -5.15 18.13
C THR A 228 -20.69 -4.21 17.01
N ARG A 229 -20.23 -4.80 15.90
CA ARG A 229 -20.00 -4.07 14.65
C ARG A 229 -21.30 -4.06 13.83
N ILE A 230 -21.75 -2.87 13.46
CA ILE A 230 -22.97 -2.67 12.66
C ILE A 230 -22.54 -2.22 11.27
N VAL A 231 -22.96 -2.95 10.23
CA VAL A 231 -22.67 -2.62 8.83
C VAL A 231 -23.97 -2.52 8.02
N ASP A 232 -24.00 -1.59 7.06
CA ASP A 232 -25.15 -1.38 6.17
C ASP A 232 -24.94 -2.00 4.77
N GLY A 233 -23.77 -2.57 4.51
CA GLY A 233 -23.39 -3.15 3.22
C GLY A 233 -23.16 -2.14 2.10
N ARG A 234 -23.20 -0.82 2.38
CA ARG A 234 -23.20 0.24 1.37
C ARG A 234 -22.15 1.31 1.59
N LYS A 235 -21.98 1.77 2.82
CA LYS A 235 -21.08 2.88 3.16
C LYS A 235 -20.01 2.42 4.13
N ASP A 236 -18.78 2.84 3.89
CA ASP A 236 -17.72 2.73 4.88
C ASP A 236 -17.94 3.72 6.04
N PHE A 237 -17.21 3.52 7.12
CA PHE A 237 -17.29 4.34 8.33
C PHE A 237 -16.29 5.50 8.36
N GLN A 238 -15.51 5.71 7.29
CA GLN A 238 -14.46 6.72 7.27
C GLN A 238 -14.93 8.11 6.82
N GLN A 239 -16.13 8.23 6.25
CA GLN A 239 -16.71 9.53 5.87
C GLN A 239 -15.77 10.36 4.98
N GLY A 240 -15.11 9.72 4.00
CA GLY A 240 -14.12 10.37 3.14
C GLY A 240 -12.78 10.69 3.81
N SER A 241 -12.52 10.14 5.00
CA SER A 241 -11.32 10.34 5.81
C SER A 241 -11.06 11.80 6.23
N TYR A 242 -12.11 12.63 6.29
CA TYR A 242 -12.05 14.00 6.80
C TYR A 242 -12.04 14.06 8.34
N LEU A 243 -11.11 13.32 8.97
CA LEU A 243 -11.01 13.17 10.43
C LEU A 243 -10.06 14.19 11.09
N GLY A 244 -9.52 15.11 10.28
CA GLY A 244 -8.63 16.18 10.73
C GLY A 244 -9.38 17.37 11.34
N PRO A 245 -8.64 18.44 11.70
CA PRO A 245 -9.25 19.66 12.21
C PRO A 245 -10.11 20.34 11.15
N LYS A 246 -11.23 20.92 11.59
CA LYS A 246 -12.08 21.83 10.82
C LYS A 246 -11.94 23.24 11.42
N PHE A 247 -11.86 24.24 10.56
CA PHE A 247 -11.80 25.65 10.96
C PHE A 247 -13.05 26.38 10.51
N GLU A 248 -13.62 27.19 11.39
CA GLU A 248 -14.76 28.04 11.06
C GLU A 248 -14.31 29.27 10.25
N ASN A 249 -15.22 29.82 9.45
CA ASN A 249 -14.95 30.99 8.61
C ASN A 249 -14.42 32.19 9.40
N GLY A 250 -14.88 32.38 10.66
CA GLY A 250 -14.38 33.44 11.54
C GLY A 250 -12.88 33.30 11.83
N TYR A 251 -12.43 32.10 12.19
CA TYR A 251 -11.01 31.83 12.45
C TYR A 251 -10.13 32.10 11.21
N ILE A 252 -10.59 31.66 10.03
CA ILE A 252 -9.87 31.87 8.77
C ILE A 252 -9.81 33.38 8.46
N LYS A 253 -10.92 34.10 8.61
CA LYS A 253 -10.99 35.55 8.39
C LYS A 253 -10.05 36.31 9.30
N ASP A 254 -10.08 36.04 10.60
CA ASP A 254 -9.20 36.70 11.58
C ASP A 254 -7.71 36.49 11.24
N TYR A 255 -7.35 35.28 10.80
CA TYR A 255 -5.98 34.99 10.36
C TYR A 255 -5.59 35.82 9.13
N LEU A 256 -6.47 35.93 8.13
CA LEU A 256 -6.21 36.71 6.91
C LEU A 256 -6.08 38.20 7.22
N GLU A 257 -6.99 38.75 8.02
CA GLU A 257 -6.98 40.17 8.42
C GLU A 257 -5.73 40.50 9.26
N LYS A 258 -5.40 39.67 10.25
CA LYS A 258 -4.20 39.85 11.09
C LYS A 258 -2.91 39.87 10.28
N ASN A 259 -2.83 39.06 9.22
CA ASN A 259 -1.65 38.97 8.36
C ASN A 259 -1.74 39.90 7.13
N GLN A 260 -2.78 40.73 7.02
CA GLN A 260 -3.00 41.66 5.90
C GLN A 260 -3.00 40.96 4.52
N ILE A 261 -3.53 39.74 4.45
CA ILE A 261 -3.62 38.95 3.22
C ILE A 261 -4.91 39.33 2.48
N PRO A 262 -4.86 39.81 1.22
CA PRO A 262 -6.06 40.12 0.45
C PRO A 262 -6.93 38.88 0.22
N TYR A 263 -8.25 39.00 0.38
CA TYR A 263 -9.19 37.90 0.18
C TYR A 263 -10.55 38.40 -0.34
N ILE A 264 -11.34 37.46 -0.87
CA ILE A 264 -12.76 37.66 -1.22
C ILE A 264 -13.57 36.66 -0.39
N LEU A 265 -14.56 37.14 0.33
CA LEU A 265 -15.50 36.27 1.03
C LEU A 265 -16.57 35.81 0.05
N LEU A 266 -16.71 34.49 -0.10
CA LEU A 266 -17.76 33.86 -0.89
C LEU A 266 -18.76 33.17 0.05
N ARG A 267 -20.03 33.09 -0.36
CA ARG A 267 -21.01 32.22 0.29
C ARG A 267 -20.82 30.80 -0.24
N ASP A 268 -21.15 29.79 0.56
CA ASP A 268 -20.94 28.38 0.20
C ASP A 268 -21.61 28.01 -1.15
N GLU A 269 -22.76 28.62 -1.45
CA GLU A 269 -23.49 28.44 -2.72
C GLU A 269 -22.79 29.05 -3.95
N ASP A 270 -21.96 30.08 -3.75
CA ASP A 270 -21.23 30.77 -4.82
C ASP A 270 -19.90 30.07 -5.15
N ILE A 271 -19.39 29.22 -4.23
CA ILE A 271 -18.07 28.59 -4.35
C ILE A 271 -17.95 27.73 -5.62
N PRO A 272 -18.88 26.81 -5.93
CA PRO A 272 -18.75 25.96 -7.10
C PRO A 272 -18.67 26.76 -8.40
N GLU A 273 -19.51 27.79 -8.57
CA GLU A 273 -19.52 28.62 -9.79
C GLU A 273 -18.24 29.47 -9.92
N ARG A 274 -17.67 29.92 -8.79
CA ARG A 274 -16.50 30.80 -8.81
C ARG A 274 -15.17 30.07 -8.96
N ILE A 275 -15.08 28.82 -8.49
CA ILE A 275 -13.83 28.05 -8.45
C ILE A 275 -13.74 26.99 -9.56
N ALA A 276 -14.87 26.41 -10.00
CA ALA A 276 -14.87 25.40 -11.08
C ALA A 276 -14.45 26.00 -12.44
#